data_AF-A0A7X4EF89-F1
#
_entry.id   AF-A0A7X4EF89-F1
#
_cell.length_a   1.000
_cell.length_b   1.000
_cell.length_c   1.000
_cell.angle_alpha   90.00
_cell.angle_beta   90.00
_cell.angle_gamma   90.00
#
_symmetry.space_group_name_H-M   'P 1'
#
loop_
_entity.id
_entity.type
_entity.pdbx_description
1 polymer ?
#
loop_
_entity_poly.entity_id
_entity_poly.type
_entity_poly.pdbx_seq_one_letter_code
_entity_poly.pdbx_strand_id
1 'polypeptide(L)'
;ARGYRGPWGASRRQATRFWLLHHIGLAGRCYVPAADGFQLPEWSGRFRAVTPRLIAAAHAANMPVYVWTVDDPGDMRRLLRWGADGIMTDRPDVLSGVLGDMAGRPAPRGAKTVA
;
A
#
# COMPACT_ATOMS: atom_id res chain seq x y z
N ALA A 1 21.87 -0.42 -12.63
CA ALA A 1 20.87 0.55 -12.11
C ALA A 1 21.38 2.00 -12.00
N ARG A 2 22.68 2.31 -12.16
CA ARG A 2 23.14 3.71 -12.20
C ARG A 2 22.71 4.35 -13.53
N GLY A 3 21.67 5.18 -13.53
CA GLY A 3 21.25 5.96 -14.71
C GLY A 3 19.74 6.21 -14.83
N TYR A 4 18.90 5.39 -14.18
CA TYR A 4 17.45 5.65 -14.15
C TYR A 4 17.16 6.82 -13.20
N ARG A 5 16.44 7.84 -13.69
CA ARG A 5 16.06 9.06 -12.96
C ARG A 5 14.57 9.14 -12.63
N GLY A 6 13.80 8.13 -13.04
CA GLY A 6 12.37 8.10 -12.75
C GLY A 6 12.07 7.62 -11.33
N PRO A 7 10.78 7.60 -10.95
CA PRO A 7 10.38 7.18 -9.61
C PRO A 7 10.66 5.69 -9.38
N TRP A 8 11.03 5.34 -8.15
CA TRP A 8 11.39 3.99 -7.73
C TRP A 8 10.74 3.58 -6.40
N GLY A 9 10.44 2.28 -6.27
CA GLY A 9 9.89 1.71 -5.05
C GLY A 9 10.95 1.52 -3.97
N ALA A 10 10.54 1.64 -2.71
CA ALA A 10 11.39 1.37 -1.56
C ALA A 10 11.89 -0.08 -1.57
N SER A 11 13.20 -0.26 -1.38
CA SER A 11 13.77 -1.58 -1.16
C SER A 11 13.28 -2.20 0.15
N ARG A 12 13.35 -3.53 0.27
CA ARG A 12 13.02 -4.24 1.52
C ARG A 12 13.73 -3.64 2.75
N ARG A 13 15.02 -3.27 2.62
CA ARG A 13 15.77 -2.65 3.72
C ARG A 13 15.22 -1.30 4.15
N GLN A 14 14.81 -0.45 3.20
CA GLN A 14 14.20 0.85 3.50
C GLN A 14 12.83 0.66 4.16
N ALA A 15 12.01 -0.26 3.64
CA ALA A 15 10.71 -0.61 4.21
C ALA A 15 10.84 -1.16 5.64
N THR A 16 11.74 -2.12 5.88
CA THR A 16 11.99 -2.69 7.21
C THR A 16 12.49 -1.64 8.20
N ARG A 17 13.42 -0.77 7.78
CA ARG A 17 13.93 0.31 8.64
C ARG A 17 12.82 1.29 9.02
N PHE A 18 12.00 1.69 8.05
CA PHE A 18 10.85 2.55 8.31
C PHE A 18 9.85 1.87 9.27
N TRP A 19 9.53 0.60 9.03
CA TRP A 19 8.63 -0.18 9.88
C TRP A 19 9.14 -0.27 11.34
N LEU A 20 10.43 -0.55 11.54
CA LEU A 20 11.05 -0.61 12.87
C LEU A 20 11.03 0.77 13.56
N LEU A 21 11.46 1.82 12.85
CA LEU A 21 11.47 3.18 13.39
C LEU A 21 10.06 3.69 13.70
N HIS A 22 9.06 3.25 12.94
CA HIS A 22 7.66 3.59 13.18
C HIS A 22 7.17 2.97 14.51
N HIS A 23 7.49 1.70 14.74
CA HIS A 23 7.05 0.99 15.95
C HIS A 23 7.64 1.57 17.25
N ILE A 24 8.78 2.26 17.17
CA ILE A 24 9.39 2.96 18.32
C ILE A 24 9.15 4.48 18.31
N GLY A 25 8.28 5.00 17.43
CA GLY A 25 7.88 6.41 17.40
C GLY A 25 8.87 7.39 16.76
N LEU A 26 9.83 6.91 15.95
CA LEU A 26 10.91 7.71 15.37
C LEU A 26 10.83 7.91 13.84
N ALA A 27 9.97 7.18 13.12
CA ALA A 27 9.92 7.21 11.65
C ALA A 27 9.70 8.60 11.04
N GLY A 28 8.82 9.43 11.64
CA GLY A 28 8.54 10.78 11.14
C GLY A 28 9.53 11.86 11.59
N ARG A 29 10.49 11.56 12.47
CA ARG A 29 11.43 12.55 13.03
C ARG A 29 12.83 12.46 12.45
N CYS A 30 13.30 11.26 12.12
CA CYS A 30 14.72 11.05 11.81
C CYS A 30 14.95 10.24 10.52
N TYR A 31 13.91 9.88 9.76
CA TYR A 31 14.08 9.05 8.57
C TYR A 31 13.02 9.28 7.50
N VAL A 32 13.42 9.94 6.41
CA VAL A 32 12.69 9.94 5.14
C VAL A 32 13.38 8.96 4.20
N PRO A 33 12.69 7.93 3.68
CA PRO A 33 13.28 7.00 2.73
C PRO A 33 13.63 7.70 1.42
N ALA A 34 14.80 7.39 0.85
CA ALA A 34 15.14 7.77 -0.52
C ALA A 34 14.44 6.83 -1.52
N ALA A 35 13.12 6.93 -1.60
CA ALA A 35 12.24 6.20 -2.51
C ALA A 35 10.95 7.01 -2.73
N ASP A 36 10.15 6.67 -3.72
CA ASP A 36 8.92 7.40 -4.07
C ASP A 36 7.63 6.70 -3.60
N GLY A 37 7.75 5.54 -2.95
CA GLY A 37 6.61 4.81 -2.43
C GLY A 37 6.99 3.48 -1.80
N PHE A 38 6.10 2.95 -0.97
CA PHE A 38 6.24 1.64 -0.34
C PHE A 38 5.39 0.58 -1.03
N GLN A 39 5.97 -0.60 -1.20
CA GLN A 39 5.24 -1.81 -1.58
C GLN A 39 5.36 -2.82 -0.44
N LEU A 40 4.30 -3.00 0.33
CA LEU A 40 4.31 -3.79 1.55
C LEU A 40 3.42 -5.02 1.40
N PRO A 41 3.84 -6.18 1.92
CA PRO A 41 2.91 -7.29 2.07
C PRO A 41 1.87 -6.92 3.14
N GLU A 42 0.65 -7.44 3.09
CA GLU A 42 -0.28 -7.23 4.22
C GLU A 42 0.27 -7.88 5.51
N TRP A 43 0.86 -9.07 5.36
CA TRP A 43 1.43 -9.86 6.44
C TRP A 43 2.89 -10.18 6.17
N SER A 44 3.73 -10.07 7.21
CA SER A 44 5.11 -10.52 7.21
C SER A 44 5.31 -11.54 8.32
N GLY A 45 5.27 -12.82 7.95
CA GLY A 45 5.23 -13.92 8.92
C GLY A 45 4.01 -13.81 9.83
N ARG A 46 4.23 -13.69 11.14
CA ARG A 46 3.16 -13.55 12.15
C ARG A 46 2.70 -12.11 12.38
N PHE A 47 3.36 -11.13 11.79
CA PHE A 47 3.09 -9.72 12.02
C PHE A 47 2.30 -9.12 10.87
N ARG A 48 1.27 -8.32 11.19
CA ARG A 48 0.60 -7.50 10.19
C ARG A 48 1.53 -6.34 9.86
N ALA A 49 2.04 -6.31 8.64
CA ALA A 49 3.05 -5.32 8.24
C ALA A 49 2.42 -3.95 7.99
N VAL A 50 1.13 -3.93 7.63
CA VAL A 50 0.37 -2.70 7.35
C VAL A 50 -0.63 -2.42 8.47
N THR A 51 -0.61 -1.21 9.00
CA THR A 51 -1.55 -0.70 10.00
C THR A 51 -1.96 0.74 9.65
N PRO A 52 -3.09 1.26 10.16
CA PRO A 52 -3.50 2.65 9.92
C PRO A 52 -2.43 3.65 10.36
N ARG A 53 -1.77 3.38 11.49
CA ARG A 53 -0.69 4.23 12.03
C ARG A 53 0.52 4.26 11.11
N LEU A 54 0.88 3.11 10.53
CA LEU A 54 2.00 3.02 9.60
C LEU A 54 1.71 3.79 8.30
N ILE A 55 0.49 3.67 7.77
CA ILE A 55 0.04 4.42 6.59
C ILE A 55 0.12 5.92 6.87
N ALA A 56 -0.45 6.39 7.99
CA ALA A 56 -0.40 7.80 8.37
C ALA A 56 1.05 8.32 8.52
N ALA A 57 1.95 7.51 9.07
CA ALA A 57 3.36 7.87 9.17
C ALA A 57 4.05 7.93 7.81
N ALA A 58 3.71 7.03 6.88
CA ALA A 58 4.24 7.04 5.53
C ALA A 58 3.76 8.28 4.76
N HIS A 59 2.47 8.60 4.86
CA HIS A 59 1.89 9.81 4.28
C HIS A 59 2.51 11.10 4.84
N ALA A 60 2.81 11.15 6.14
CA ALA A 60 3.54 12.28 6.75
C ALA A 60 4.96 12.45 6.19
N ALA A 61 5.54 11.39 5.61
CA ALA A 61 6.82 11.41 4.91
C ALA A 61 6.65 11.57 3.37
N ASN A 62 5.46 11.91 2.87
CA ASN A 62 5.10 11.95 1.45
C ASN A 62 5.33 10.62 0.70
N MET A 63 5.16 9.49 1.39
CA MET A 63 5.35 8.16 0.83
C MET A 63 4.00 7.48 0.60
N PRO A 64 3.54 7.28 -0.65
CA PRO A 64 2.37 6.46 -0.93
C PRO A 64 2.63 4.99 -0.55
N VAL A 65 1.58 4.29 -0.12
CA VAL A 65 1.62 2.90 0.35
C VAL A 65 0.75 2.02 -0.54
N TYR A 66 1.41 1.07 -1.21
CA TYR A 66 0.79 0.02 -2.01
C TYR A 66 0.89 -1.31 -1.29
N VAL A 67 -0.21 -2.05 -1.21
CA VAL A 67 -0.28 -3.33 -0.48
C VAL A 67 -0.47 -4.49 -1.45
N TRP A 68 0.29 -5.57 -1.27
CA TRP A 68 0.23 -6.79 -2.07
C TRP A 68 0.21 -8.04 -1.16
N THR A 69 -0.18 -9.23 -1.61
CA THR A 69 -1.29 -9.45 -2.56
C THR A 69 -2.55 -9.59 -1.72
N VAL A 70 -3.61 -8.86 -2.06
CA VAL A 70 -4.86 -8.83 -1.26
C VAL A 70 -6.02 -9.25 -2.14
N ASP A 71 -6.57 -10.44 -1.90
CA ASP A 71 -7.64 -11.00 -2.75
C ASP A 71 -9.00 -11.02 -2.07
N ASP A 72 -9.06 -10.90 -0.74
CA ASP A 72 -10.31 -10.84 0.00
C ASP A 72 -10.95 -9.44 -0.07
N PRO A 73 -12.21 -9.31 -0.49
CA PRO A 73 -12.87 -8.01 -0.64
C PRO A 73 -13.14 -7.30 0.70
N GLY A 74 -13.20 -8.02 1.83
CA GLY A 74 -13.28 -7.43 3.16
C GLY A 74 -11.95 -6.77 3.55
N ASP A 75 -10.84 -7.44 3.27
CA ASP A 75 -9.48 -6.94 3.48
C ASP A 75 -9.17 -5.75 2.56
N MET A 76 -9.58 -5.81 1.29
CA MET A 76 -9.47 -4.68 0.36
C MET A 76 -10.16 -3.43 0.94
N ARG A 77 -11.43 -3.56 1.35
CA ARG A 77 -12.19 -2.45 1.95
C ARG A 77 -11.53 -1.94 3.23
N ARG A 78 -10.99 -2.84 4.06
CA ARG A 78 -10.28 -2.47 5.29
C ARG A 78 -9.04 -1.64 5.00
N LEU A 79 -8.17 -2.10 4.10
CA LEU A 79 -6.92 -1.42 3.75
C LEU A 79 -7.18 -0.07 3.08
N LEU A 80 -8.17 0.01 2.18
CA LEU A 80 -8.58 1.28 1.56
C LEU A 80 -9.09 2.27 2.62
N ARG A 81 -9.92 1.82 3.57
CA ARG A 81 -10.37 2.67 4.70
C ARG A 81 -9.22 3.12 5.60
N TRP A 82 -8.16 2.34 5.72
CA TRP A 82 -6.96 2.73 6.46
C TRP A 82 -6.08 3.73 5.71
N GLY A 83 -6.39 4.01 4.44
CA GLY A 83 -5.68 4.98 3.61
C GLY A 83 -4.64 4.37 2.67
N ALA A 84 -4.67 3.07 2.39
CA ALA A 84 -3.79 2.50 1.38
C ALA A 84 -4.05 3.14 0.01
N ASP A 85 -2.98 3.57 -0.67
CA ASP A 85 -3.05 4.28 -1.96
C ASP A 85 -3.29 3.34 -3.14
N GLY A 86 -2.98 2.05 -2.98
CA GLY A 86 -3.33 1.04 -3.95
C GLY A 86 -3.20 -0.38 -3.43
N ILE A 87 -3.92 -1.27 -4.12
CA ILE A 87 -3.95 -2.70 -3.84
C ILE A 87 -3.48 -3.44 -5.08
N MET A 88 -2.56 -4.37 -4.90
CA MET A 88 -2.19 -5.37 -5.88
C MET A 88 -2.92 -6.67 -5.52
N THR A 89 -3.61 -7.24 -6.50
CA THR A 89 -4.49 -8.40 -6.34
C THR A 89 -4.45 -9.26 -7.59
N ASP A 90 -4.68 -10.56 -7.42
CA ASP A 90 -4.93 -11.49 -8.52
C ASP A 90 -6.41 -11.44 -8.97
N ARG A 91 -7.26 -10.68 -8.27
CA ARG A 91 -8.70 -10.50 -8.48
C ARG A 91 -9.07 -9.05 -8.80
N PRO A 92 -8.59 -8.49 -9.93
CA PRO A 92 -8.87 -7.10 -10.30
C PRO A 92 -10.36 -6.82 -10.57
N ASP A 93 -11.12 -7.86 -10.95
CA ASP A 93 -12.58 -7.83 -11.08
C ASP A 93 -13.26 -7.46 -9.76
N VAL A 94 -12.85 -8.13 -8.67
CA VAL A 94 -13.36 -7.90 -7.32
C VAL A 94 -12.97 -6.52 -6.81
N LEU A 95 -11.69 -6.13 -6.98
CA LEU A 95 -11.21 -4.81 -6.57
C LEU A 95 -11.93 -3.68 -7.32
N SER A 96 -12.23 -3.88 -8.61
CA SER A 96 -13.02 -2.91 -9.38
C SER A 96 -14.41 -2.69 -8.78
N GLY A 97 -15.09 -3.77 -8.37
CA GLY A 97 -16.38 -3.68 -7.68
C GLY A 97 -16.26 -2.92 -6.36
N VAL A 98 -15.26 -3.26 -5.54
CA VAL A 98 -14.98 -2.57 -4.27
C VAL A 98 -14.74 -1.07 -4.46
N LEU A 99 -13.95 -0.67 -5.46
CA LEU A 99 -13.69 0.73 -5.76
C LEU A 99 -14.92 1.47 -6.30
N GLY A 100 -15.77 0.77 -7.06
CA GLY A 100 -17.07 1.28 -7.48
C GLY A 100 -17.98 1.57 -6.30
N ASP A 101 -18.13 0.60 -5.39
CA ASP A 101 -18.95 0.72 -4.19
C ASP A 101 -18.46 1.83 -3.24
N MET A 102 -17.15 1.92 -3.03
CA MET A 102 -16.56 2.81 -2.01
C MET A 102 -16.32 4.23 -2.50
N ALA A 103 -15.83 4.38 -3.73
CA ALA A 103 -15.31 5.64 -4.25
C ALA A 103 -16.08 6.14 -5.48
N GLY A 104 -17.15 5.44 -5.89
CA GLY A 104 -17.86 5.74 -7.13
C GLY A 104 -16.98 5.60 -8.37
N ARG A 105 -15.87 4.83 -8.27
CA ARG A 105 -14.92 4.69 -9.37
C ARG A 105 -15.57 3.83 -10.47
N PRO A 106 -15.70 4.33 -11.70
CA PRO A 106 -16.25 3.51 -12.77
C PRO A 106 -15.33 2.32 -13.04
N ALA A 107 -15.93 1.18 -13.40
CA ALA A 107 -15.18 0.01 -13.78
C ALA A 107 -14.25 0.31 -14.98
N PRO A 108 -13.06 -0.31 -15.05
CA PRO A 108 -12.20 -0.21 -16.22
C PRO A 108 -12.94 -0.60 -17.50
N ARG A 109 -12.63 0.06 -18.61
CA ARG A 109 -13.20 -0.30 -19.92
C ARG A 109 -12.85 -1.76 -20.23
N GLY A 110 -13.87 -2.55 -20.58
CA GLY A 110 -13.72 -3.98 -20.89
C GLY A 110 -13.72 -4.92 -19.67
N ALA A 111 -14.02 -4.42 -18.47
CA ALA A 111 -14.28 -5.28 -17.31
C ALA A 111 -15.46 -6.21 -17.61
N LYS A 112 -15.24 -7.52 -17.46
CA LYS A 112 -16.31 -8.51 -17.59
C LYS A 112 -17.20 -8.41 -16.34
N THR A 113 -18.51 -8.24 -16.54
CA THR A 113 -19.48 -8.30 -15.43
C THR A 113 -19.40 -9.70 -14.83
N VAL A 114 -19.02 -9.79 -13.56
CA VAL A 114 -19.04 -11.05 -12.82
C VAL A 114 -20.51 -11.32 -12.47
N ALA A 115 -21.07 -12.38 -13.04
CA ALA A 115 -22.42 -12.85 -12.76
C ALA A 115 -22.51 -13.50 -11.38
#